data_AF-A0A7Z9KVU4-F1
#
_entry.id   AF-A0A7Z9KVU4-F1
#
_cell.length_a   1.000
_cell.length_b   1.000
_cell.length_c   1.000
_cell.angle_alpha   90.00
_cell.angle_beta   90.00
_cell.angle_gamma   90.00
#
_symmetry.space_group_name_H-M   'P 1'
#
loop_
_entity.id
_entity.type
_entity.pdbx_description
1 polymer ?
#
loop_
_entity_poly.entity_id
_entity_poly.type
_entity_poly.pdbx_seq_one_letter_code
_entity_poly.pdbx_strand_id
1 'polypeptide(L)'
;MLRRFVRVSIVLFFCLAAVLPATASNGFKRKHIVKKNETLSAIAKRFKVSVRQLKRWNRLRSSVIRAGRKLVVYTKKKNRKTHKITYIVKKGEYKWSHVARKHHMTVKRLKQLNRRVVRRLRRRKNKSLRYGQKLTVERRGPSVRSREIGRPQGGHLQNGEVLESGYGYWVRNPKLAYGTNEMITELMRCLPKAKSRWKKTGDLMVGDISRRTGGHLKKHRSHQTGRDADIAYVMRGKQPRYFKKATRSTLDVVKTWTIFKCLLNGKRTELIFVDYSLQPALYHYAKRRGANKRQLKRLFQYPRGRGRPTGIIRHSPKHKDHFHLRVKKAAKQS
;
A
#
# COMPACT_ATOMS: atom_id res chain seq x y z
N MET A 1 53.24 52.07 -58.65
CA MET A 1 52.53 50.90 -59.18
C MET A 1 53.07 49.64 -58.51
N LEU A 2 52.29 48.95 -57.67
CA LEU A 2 52.58 47.56 -57.30
C LEU A 2 51.28 46.86 -56.90
N ARG A 3 51.06 45.69 -57.50
CA ARG A 3 49.78 44.96 -57.60
C ARG A 3 49.41 44.28 -56.27
N ARG A 4 48.15 44.40 -55.85
CA ARG A 4 47.55 43.67 -54.72
C ARG A 4 47.31 42.21 -55.09
N PHE A 5 47.87 41.28 -54.32
CA PHE A 5 47.52 39.84 -54.36
C PHE A 5 46.23 39.59 -53.57
N VAL A 6 45.24 38.99 -54.23
CA VAL A 6 44.02 38.45 -53.61
C VAL A 6 44.33 37.04 -53.10
N ARG A 7 44.11 36.77 -51.81
CA ARG A 7 44.04 35.40 -51.26
C ARG A 7 42.58 35.06 -50.96
N VAL A 8 41.98 34.20 -51.78
CA VAL A 8 40.68 33.59 -51.52
C VAL A 8 40.90 32.36 -50.64
N SER A 9 40.59 32.47 -49.34
CA SER A 9 40.53 31.31 -48.45
C SER A 9 39.13 30.71 -48.52
N ILE A 10 39.02 29.55 -49.17
CA ILE A 10 37.81 28.72 -49.17
C ILE A 10 37.63 28.15 -47.76
N VAL A 11 36.65 28.68 -47.01
CA VAL A 11 36.22 28.10 -45.74
C VAL A 11 35.19 27.02 -46.05
N LEU A 12 35.63 25.76 -46.00
CA LEU A 12 34.76 24.59 -46.14
C LEU A 12 33.81 24.52 -44.93
N PHE A 13 32.53 24.83 -45.14
CA PHE A 13 31.49 24.73 -44.11
C PHE A 13 31.10 23.25 -43.93
N PHE A 14 31.85 22.51 -43.10
CA PHE A 14 31.43 21.18 -42.67
C PHE A 14 30.22 21.33 -41.74
N CYS A 15 29.03 21.10 -42.28
CA CYS A 15 27.79 21.02 -41.52
C CYS A 15 27.83 19.75 -40.65
N LEU A 16 28.38 19.86 -39.44
CA LEU A 16 28.26 18.83 -38.43
C LEU A 16 26.81 18.82 -37.93
N ALA A 17 25.95 18.09 -38.64
CA ALA A 17 24.64 17.72 -38.12
C ALA A 17 24.87 16.90 -36.85
N ALA A 18 24.79 17.55 -35.69
CA ALA A 18 24.84 16.89 -34.40
C ALA A 18 23.70 15.87 -34.35
N VAL A 19 24.03 14.59 -34.51
CA VAL A 19 23.12 13.48 -34.21
C VAL A 19 22.89 13.52 -32.69
N LEU A 20 21.86 14.25 -32.27
CA LEU A 20 21.43 14.28 -30.89
C LEU A 20 21.12 12.84 -30.47
N PRO A 21 21.81 12.28 -29.46
CA PRO A 21 21.48 10.95 -28.97
C PRO A 21 20.03 10.99 -28.46
N ALA A 22 19.18 10.15 -29.06
CA ALA A 22 17.80 9.99 -28.67
C ALA A 22 17.72 9.82 -27.15
N THR A 23 17.18 10.83 -26.46
CA THR A 23 17.14 10.93 -25.01
C THR A 23 16.70 9.60 -24.40
N ALA A 24 17.58 8.98 -23.60
CA ALA A 24 17.27 7.78 -22.85
C ALA A 24 16.02 8.03 -22.00
N SER A 25 14.91 7.37 -22.35
CA SER A 25 13.63 7.60 -21.68
C SER A 25 13.74 7.22 -20.20
N ASN A 26 13.57 8.19 -19.29
CA ASN A 26 13.47 8.05 -17.83
C ASN A 26 12.20 7.27 -17.40
N GLY A 27 12.02 6.04 -17.90
CA GLY A 27 10.88 5.17 -17.63
C GLY A 27 11.25 4.03 -16.70
N PHE A 28 10.38 3.71 -15.73
CA PHE A 28 10.51 2.48 -14.93
C PHE A 28 10.12 1.27 -15.78
N LYS A 29 11.05 0.34 -15.97
CA LYS A 29 10.82 -0.94 -16.67
C LYS A 29 9.97 -1.87 -15.79
N ARG A 30 8.79 -2.25 -16.27
CA ARG A 30 7.90 -3.25 -15.64
C ARG A 30 7.71 -4.43 -16.58
N LYS A 31 7.59 -5.64 -16.04
CA LYS A 31 7.19 -6.83 -16.80
C LYS A 31 5.70 -7.09 -16.55
N HIS A 32 4.93 -7.28 -17.61
CA HIS A 32 3.50 -7.63 -17.57
C HIS A 32 3.29 -8.95 -18.29
N ILE A 33 2.60 -9.90 -17.66
CA ILE A 33 2.24 -11.19 -18.28
C ILE A 33 0.83 -11.03 -18.85
N VAL A 34 0.71 -11.21 -20.17
CA VAL A 34 -0.56 -11.10 -20.90
C VAL A 34 -1.55 -12.12 -20.35
N LYS A 35 -2.76 -11.68 -20.01
CA LYS A 35 -3.83 -12.55 -19.53
C LYS A 35 -4.72 -13.05 -20.68
N LYS A 36 -5.49 -14.11 -20.44
CA LYS A 36 -6.53 -14.58 -21.39
C LYS A 36 -7.45 -13.41 -21.74
N ASN A 37 -7.69 -13.22 -23.04
CA ASN A 37 -8.53 -12.15 -23.62
C ASN A 37 -8.04 -10.71 -23.38
N GLU A 38 -6.76 -10.50 -23.05
CA GLU A 38 -6.19 -9.15 -22.88
C GLU A 38 -5.63 -8.62 -24.21
N THR A 39 -5.96 -7.38 -24.58
CA THR A 39 -5.49 -6.72 -25.82
C THR A 39 -4.36 -5.72 -25.55
N LEU A 40 -3.53 -5.44 -26.56
CA LEU A 40 -2.50 -4.39 -26.44
C LEU A 40 -3.09 -3.03 -26.07
N SER A 41 -4.26 -2.68 -26.59
CA SER A 41 -4.96 -1.44 -26.25
C SER A 41 -5.34 -1.37 -24.78
N ALA A 42 -5.88 -2.46 -24.21
CA ALA A 42 -6.20 -2.55 -22.79
C ALA A 42 -4.95 -2.44 -21.90
N ILE A 43 -3.85 -3.08 -22.31
CA ILE A 43 -2.55 -3.04 -21.60
C ILE A 43 -1.97 -1.62 -21.67
N ALA A 44 -1.91 -1.02 -22.86
CA ALA A 44 -1.41 0.32 -23.08
C ALA A 44 -2.19 1.36 -22.24
N LYS A 45 -3.53 1.30 -22.27
CA LYS A 45 -4.42 2.12 -21.44
C LYS A 45 -4.16 1.93 -19.94
N ARG A 46 -3.99 0.69 -19.48
CA ARG A 46 -3.69 0.35 -18.08
C ARG A 46 -2.39 1.00 -17.59
N PHE A 47 -1.37 1.01 -18.44
CA PHE A 47 -0.05 1.56 -18.11
C PHE A 47 0.13 3.03 -18.50
N LYS A 48 -0.89 3.66 -19.10
CA LYS A 48 -0.85 5.05 -19.61
C LYS A 48 0.29 5.27 -20.61
N VAL A 49 0.44 4.34 -21.53
CA VAL A 49 1.41 4.37 -22.64
C VAL A 49 0.63 4.18 -23.94
N SER A 50 1.20 4.54 -25.09
CA SER A 50 0.56 4.26 -26.37
C SER A 50 0.79 2.81 -26.80
N VAL A 51 -0.12 2.26 -27.61
CA VAL A 51 0.07 0.94 -28.23
C VAL A 51 1.35 0.94 -29.07
N ARG A 52 1.64 2.03 -29.78
CA ARG A 52 2.90 2.21 -30.54
C ARG A 52 4.14 2.08 -29.65
N GLN A 53 4.15 2.71 -28.48
CA GLN A 53 5.25 2.58 -27.51
C GLN A 53 5.39 1.14 -27.00
N LEU A 54 4.26 0.52 -26.64
CA LEU A 54 4.24 -0.86 -26.14
C LEU A 54 4.73 -1.86 -27.20
N LYS A 55 4.34 -1.68 -28.46
CA LYS A 55 4.83 -2.48 -29.60
C LYS A 55 6.33 -2.29 -29.79
N ARG A 56 6.81 -1.04 -29.79
CA ARG A 56 8.23 -0.70 -29.93
C ARG A 56 9.12 -1.36 -28.87
N TRP A 57 8.73 -1.29 -27.59
CA TRP A 57 9.52 -1.89 -26.50
C TRP A 57 9.59 -3.42 -26.53
N ASN A 58 8.63 -4.06 -27.20
CA ASN A 58 8.50 -5.51 -27.27
C ASN A 58 8.73 -6.08 -28.66
N ARG A 59 9.22 -5.25 -29.60
CA ARG A 59 9.47 -5.60 -31.01
C ARG A 59 8.25 -6.29 -31.65
N LEU A 60 7.03 -5.80 -31.38
CA LEU A 60 5.80 -6.37 -31.92
C LEU A 60 5.46 -5.73 -33.28
N ARG A 61 5.33 -6.57 -34.32
CA ARG A 61 4.88 -6.14 -35.65
C ARG A 61 3.35 -6.00 -35.72
N SER A 62 2.60 -6.93 -35.12
CA SER A 62 1.13 -6.92 -35.08
C SER A 62 0.57 -6.51 -33.72
N SER A 63 -0.76 -6.34 -33.65
CA SER A 63 -1.49 -6.06 -32.40
C SER A 63 -1.97 -7.32 -31.67
N VAL A 64 -1.73 -8.51 -32.25
CA VAL A 64 -2.13 -9.80 -31.71
C VAL A 64 -1.13 -10.26 -30.64
N ILE A 65 -1.64 -10.62 -29.47
CA ILE A 65 -0.85 -11.12 -28.34
C ILE A 65 -1.49 -12.36 -27.72
N ARG A 66 -0.68 -13.36 -27.37
CA ARG A 66 -1.14 -14.59 -26.72
C ARG A 66 -1.02 -14.47 -25.20
N ALA A 67 -1.96 -15.09 -24.49
CA ALA A 67 -1.89 -15.23 -23.04
C ALA A 67 -0.56 -15.88 -22.61
N GLY A 68 -0.03 -15.49 -21.46
CA GLY A 68 1.26 -15.97 -20.95
C GLY A 68 2.48 -15.21 -21.47
N ARG A 69 2.36 -14.45 -22.56
CA ARG A 69 3.48 -13.65 -23.11
C ARG A 69 3.92 -12.59 -22.11
N LYS A 70 5.24 -12.45 -21.90
CA LYS A 70 5.84 -11.38 -21.09
C LYS A 70 6.07 -10.14 -21.96
N LEU A 71 5.49 -9.02 -21.56
CA LEU A 71 5.70 -7.71 -22.15
C LEU A 71 6.48 -6.80 -21.21
N VAL A 72 7.45 -6.09 -21.75
CA VAL A 72 8.18 -4.99 -21.11
C VAL A 72 7.39 -3.69 -21.32
N VAL A 73 7.13 -2.98 -20.23
CA VAL A 73 6.41 -1.71 -20.25
C VAL A 73 7.24 -0.67 -19.52
N TYR A 74 7.58 0.42 -20.20
CA TYR A 74 8.25 1.57 -19.57
C TYR A 74 7.19 2.60 -19.17
N THR A 75 6.88 2.63 -17.88
CA THR A 75 5.96 3.64 -17.36
C THR A 75 6.73 4.88 -16.97
N LYS A 76 6.23 6.08 -17.34
CA LYS A 76 6.74 7.32 -16.75
C LYS A 76 6.70 7.19 -15.23
N LYS A 77 7.77 7.65 -14.56
CA LYS A 77 7.75 7.81 -13.10
C LYS A 77 6.53 8.65 -12.79
N LYS A 78 5.51 8.08 -12.14
CA LYS A 78 4.41 8.91 -11.63
C LYS A 78 5.09 9.85 -10.64
N ASN A 79 5.22 11.13 -11.01
CA ASN A 79 5.50 12.20 -10.08
C ASN A 79 4.27 12.34 -9.18
N ARG A 80 4.03 11.35 -8.33
CA ARG A 80 3.22 11.55 -7.14
C ARG A 80 3.98 12.60 -6.36
N LYS A 81 3.40 13.80 -6.27
CA LYS A 81 3.97 14.89 -5.47
C LYS A 81 4.35 14.28 -4.11
N THR A 82 5.64 14.40 -3.78
CA THR A 82 6.17 13.98 -2.50
C THR A 82 6.09 15.17 -1.57
N HIS A 83 5.43 14.99 -0.43
CA HIS A 83 5.34 16.04 0.57
C HIS A 83 6.18 15.65 1.78
N LYS A 84 6.83 16.66 2.38
CA LYS A 84 7.59 16.51 3.61
C LYS A 84 6.61 16.52 4.78
N ILE A 85 6.66 15.50 5.63
CA ILE A 85 5.88 15.43 6.88
C ILE A 85 6.81 15.23 8.06
N THR A 86 6.37 15.66 9.24
CA THR A 86 7.06 15.36 10.50
C THR A 86 6.67 13.98 11.00
N TYR A 87 7.67 13.12 11.18
CA TYR A 87 7.59 11.78 11.73
C TYR A 87 8.17 11.72 13.13
N ILE A 88 7.50 11.04 14.05
CA ILE A 88 8.00 10.81 15.42
C ILE A 88 8.43 9.35 15.55
N VAL A 89 9.73 9.14 15.80
CA VAL A 89 10.34 7.80 15.94
C VAL A 89 9.65 7.02 17.07
N LYS A 90 9.19 5.80 16.76
CA LYS A 90 8.49 4.93 17.71
C LYS A 90 9.45 3.95 18.40
N LYS A 91 8.98 3.36 19.50
CA LYS A 91 9.75 2.34 20.27
C LYS A 91 10.17 1.20 19.34
N GLY A 92 11.47 0.90 19.30
CA GLY A 92 12.08 -0.12 18.43
C GLY A 92 12.50 0.35 17.02
N GLU A 93 12.30 1.62 16.66
CA GLU A 93 12.67 2.19 15.35
C GLU A 93 13.98 2.99 15.39
N TYR A 94 14.97 2.50 16.13
CA TYR A 94 16.20 3.25 16.44
C TYR A 94 17.23 3.28 15.29
N LYS A 95 17.05 2.46 14.26
CA LYS A 95 17.92 2.46 13.07
C LYS A 95 17.29 3.30 11.95
N TRP A 96 18.08 4.15 11.30
CA TRP A 96 17.65 4.92 10.12
C TRP A 96 17.03 4.03 9.03
N SER A 97 17.52 2.81 8.86
CA SER A 97 16.99 1.82 7.91
C SER A 97 15.56 1.38 8.24
N HIS A 98 15.17 1.33 9.51
CA HIS A 98 13.79 1.00 9.90
C HIS A 98 12.81 2.06 9.42
N VAL A 99 13.14 3.33 9.66
CA VAL A 99 12.31 4.48 9.26
C VAL A 99 12.31 4.65 7.74
N ALA A 100 13.48 4.57 7.10
CA ALA A 100 13.61 4.73 5.65
C ALA A 100 12.77 3.69 4.89
N ARG A 101 12.85 2.43 5.30
CA ARG A 101 12.03 1.33 4.75
C ARG A 101 10.54 1.58 4.94
N LYS A 102 10.13 2.04 6.12
CA LYS A 102 8.72 2.34 6.45
C LYS A 102 8.12 3.42 5.57
N HIS A 103 8.93 4.42 5.18
CA HIS A 103 8.50 5.52 4.33
C HIS A 103 8.91 5.35 2.86
N HIS A 104 9.33 4.16 2.45
CA HIS A 104 9.71 3.85 1.07
C HIS A 104 10.76 4.80 0.48
N MET A 105 11.75 5.17 1.29
CA MET A 105 12.88 6.01 0.89
C MET A 105 14.22 5.34 1.22
N THR A 106 15.29 5.85 0.63
CA THR A 106 16.64 5.39 0.97
C THR A 106 17.10 6.01 2.29
N VAL A 107 17.99 5.32 3.01
CA VAL A 107 18.63 5.88 4.21
C VAL A 107 19.37 7.18 3.88
N LYS A 108 20.02 7.24 2.71
CA LYS A 108 20.66 8.45 2.19
C LYS A 108 19.67 9.60 2.09
N ARG A 109 18.51 9.41 1.45
CA ARG A 109 17.48 10.45 1.31
C ARG A 109 16.91 10.87 2.66
N LEU A 110 16.61 9.91 3.53
CA LEU A 110 16.10 10.20 4.87
C LEU A 110 17.12 11.04 5.68
N LYS A 111 18.40 10.70 5.65
CA LYS A 111 19.45 11.50 6.31
C LYS A 111 19.60 12.89 5.69
N GLN A 112 19.50 13.02 4.37
CA GLN A 112 19.53 14.30 3.66
C GLN A 112 18.40 15.24 4.10
N LEU A 113 17.19 14.71 4.33
CA LEU A 113 16.06 15.50 4.85
C LEU A 113 16.26 15.94 6.31
N ASN A 114 17.20 15.32 7.03
CA ASN A 114 17.39 15.45 8.48
C ASN A 114 18.82 15.84 8.86
N ARG A 115 19.49 16.70 8.07
CA ARG A 115 20.90 17.09 8.27
C ARG A 115 21.20 17.57 9.69
N ARG A 116 20.31 18.39 10.29
CA ARG A 116 20.46 18.89 11.69
C ARG A 116 20.52 17.75 12.70
N VAL A 117 19.64 16.75 12.55
CA VAL A 117 19.63 15.55 13.39
C VAL A 117 20.91 14.75 13.20
N VAL A 118 21.37 14.55 11.96
CA VAL A 118 22.62 13.84 11.67
C VAL A 118 23.81 14.53 12.33
N ARG A 119 23.91 15.86 12.24
CA ARG A 119 24.97 16.65 12.88
C ARG A 119 24.98 16.49 14.40
N ARG A 120 23.80 16.56 15.04
CA ARG A 120 23.65 16.40 16.49
C ARG A 120 24.06 15.00 16.95
N LEU A 121 23.66 13.97 16.22
CA LEU A 121 24.03 12.59 16.51
C LEU A 121 25.55 12.37 16.38
N ARG A 122 26.18 12.91 15.33
CA ARG A 122 27.64 12.85 15.14
C ARG A 122 28.40 13.49 16.30
N ARG A 123 28.00 14.70 16.73
CA ARG A 123 28.61 15.41 17.88
C ARG A 123 28.57 14.59 19.16
N ARG A 124 27.50 13.83 19.37
CA ARG A 124 27.31 12.97 20.56
C ARG A 124 27.88 11.56 20.38
N LYS A 125 28.72 11.32 19.37
CA LYS A 125 29.25 10.00 19.00
C LYS A 125 28.16 8.91 18.92
N ASN A 126 26.93 9.27 18.54
CA ASN A 126 25.77 8.38 18.52
C ASN A 126 25.31 8.15 17.07
N LYS A 127 25.03 6.88 16.71
CA LYS A 127 24.60 6.50 15.35
C LYS A 127 23.09 6.22 15.25
N SER A 128 22.39 6.15 16.37
CA SER A 128 21.00 5.67 16.48
C SER A 128 20.01 6.80 16.77
N LEU A 129 18.80 6.62 16.24
CA LEU A 129 17.62 7.44 16.54
C LEU A 129 17.07 7.10 17.93
N ARG A 130 16.37 8.03 18.56
CA ARG A 130 15.74 7.86 19.89
C ARG A 130 14.22 7.90 19.78
N TYR A 131 13.54 7.24 20.73
CA TYR A 131 12.09 7.37 20.88
C TYR A 131 11.68 8.85 21.00
N GLY A 132 10.58 9.25 20.34
CA GLY A 132 10.09 10.63 20.38
C GLY A 132 10.83 11.59 19.44
N GLN A 133 11.94 11.17 18.83
CA GLN A 133 12.71 12.03 17.93
C GLN A 133 11.91 12.40 16.68
N LYS A 134 11.83 13.71 16.39
CA LYS A 134 11.18 14.26 15.20
C LYS A 134 12.12 14.15 13.99
N LEU A 135 11.61 13.61 12.88
CA LEU A 135 12.29 13.49 11.59
C LEU A 135 11.40 14.01 10.48
N THR A 136 11.98 14.68 9.50
CA THR A 136 11.31 15.00 8.23
C THR A 136 11.38 13.81 7.30
N VAL A 137 10.23 13.32 6.82
CA VAL A 137 10.15 12.21 5.87
C VAL A 137 9.33 12.63 4.65
N GLU A 138 9.70 12.13 3.47
CA GLU A 138 8.86 12.26 2.28
C GLU A 138 7.78 11.18 2.24
N ARG A 139 6.54 11.59 2.05
CA ARG A 139 5.42 10.69 1.78
C ARG A 139 4.99 10.85 0.33
N ARG A 140 4.78 9.73 -0.36
CA ARG A 140 4.08 9.70 -1.65
C ARG A 140 2.58 9.66 -1.36
N GLY A 141 1.84 10.73 -1.66
CA GLY A 141 0.40 10.84 -1.36
C GLY A 141 -0.09 12.27 -1.51
N PRO A 142 -1.40 12.56 -1.36
CA PRO A 142 -1.91 13.93 -1.40
C PRO A 142 -1.23 14.82 -0.33
N SER A 143 -1.03 16.11 -0.64
CA SER A 143 -0.39 17.12 0.22
C SER A 143 -1.13 17.36 1.53
N VAL A 144 -2.43 17.15 1.51
CA VAL A 144 -3.36 17.37 2.62
C VAL A 144 -3.74 16.02 3.22
N ARG A 145 -3.84 15.97 4.55
CA ARG A 145 -4.32 14.79 5.28
C ARG A 145 -5.69 14.37 4.73
N SER A 146 -5.92 13.08 4.60
CA SER A 146 -7.22 12.55 4.22
C SER A 146 -8.28 13.01 5.21
N ARG A 147 -9.47 13.35 4.71
CA ARG A 147 -10.62 13.69 5.55
C ARG A 147 -11.79 12.79 5.18
N GLU A 148 -12.29 12.09 6.17
CA GLU A 148 -13.58 11.40 6.12
C GLU A 148 -14.72 12.41 6.33
N ILE A 149 -15.76 12.30 5.50
CA ILE A 149 -16.96 13.14 5.59
C ILE A 149 -18.16 12.20 5.73
N GLY A 150 -19.03 12.48 6.69
CA GLY A 150 -20.20 11.64 6.96
C GLY A 150 -19.87 10.32 7.66
N ARG A 151 -20.75 9.34 7.48
CA ARG A 151 -20.68 8.03 8.11
C ARG A 151 -20.15 6.98 7.13
N PRO A 152 -19.62 5.82 7.60
CA PRO A 152 -19.09 4.78 6.70
C PRO A 152 -20.07 4.24 5.65
N GLN A 153 -21.38 4.37 5.88
CA GLN A 153 -22.49 3.91 5.03
C GLN A 153 -23.18 5.05 4.24
N GLY A 154 -22.74 6.29 4.43
CA GLY A 154 -23.30 7.48 3.80
C GLY A 154 -22.29 8.62 3.94
N GLY A 155 -21.29 8.64 3.07
CA GLY A 155 -20.18 9.56 3.24
C GLY A 155 -19.18 9.56 2.09
N HIS A 156 -18.16 10.39 2.23
CA HIS A 156 -17.13 10.62 1.23
C HIS A 156 -15.74 10.63 1.84
N LEU A 157 -14.75 10.49 0.97
CA LEU A 157 -13.34 10.58 1.30
C LEU A 157 -12.73 11.74 0.52
N GLN A 158 -12.19 12.73 1.23
CA GLN A 158 -11.33 13.75 0.63
C GLN A 158 -9.88 13.36 0.84
N ASN A 159 -9.04 13.66 -0.16
CA ASN A 159 -7.60 13.41 -0.11
C ASN A 159 -7.24 11.96 0.27
N GLY A 160 -8.02 11.00 -0.24
CA GLY A 160 -7.81 9.58 -0.01
C GLY A 160 -6.44 9.11 -0.49
N GLU A 161 -5.79 8.29 0.33
CA GLU A 161 -4.50 7.69 0.01
C GLU A 161 -4.70 6.28 -0.54
N VAL A 162 -3.98 5.96 -1.62
CA VAL A 162 -4.05 4.63 -2.22
C VAL A 162 -3.13 3.65 -1.49
N LEU A 163 -3.66 2.48 -1.14
CA LEU A 163 -2.86 1.32 -0.78
C LEU A 163 -2.27 0.70 -2.05
N GLU A 164 -0.95 0.60 -2.10
CA GLU A 164 -0.27 -0.18 -3.14
C GLU A 164 0.06 -1.57 -2.64
N SER A 165 0.15 -2.54 -3.55
CA SER A 165 0.65 -3.86 -3.19
C SER A 165 2.09 -3.76 -2.66
N GLY A 166 2.42 -4.58 -1.65
CA GLY A 166 3.69 -4.49 -0.97
C GLY A 166 4.12 -5.83 -0.38
N TYR A 167 5.19 -5.82 0.42
CA TYR A 167 5.64 -7.06 1.07
C TYR A 167 4.57 -7.58 2.03
N GLY A 168 4.13 -8.83 1.82
CA GLY A 168 3.16 -9.51 2.68
C GLY A 168 1.70 -9.32 2.30
N TYR A 169 1.40 -8.51 1.29
CA TYR A 169 0.03 -8.34 0.81
C TYR A 169 -0.03 -7.82 -0.62
N TRP A 170 -1.09 -8.16 -1.33
CA TRP A 170 -1.40 -7.61 -2.64
C TRP A 170 -2.81 -7.04 -2.67
N VAL A 171 -3.00 -6.03 -3.49
CA VAL A 171 -4.26 -5.29 -3.60
C VAL A 171 -5.05 -5.83 -4.78
N ARG A 172 -6.27 -6.30 -4.52
CA ARG A 172 -7.14 -6.91 -5.53
C ARG A 172 -7.56 -5.93 -6.61
N ASN A 173 -8.05 -4.75 -6.19
CA ASN A 173 -8.52 -3.71 -7.08
C ASN A 173 -7.96 -2.34 -6.69
N PRO A 174 -6.90 -1.86 -7.37
CA PRO A 174 -6.29 -0.57 -7.06
C PRO A 174 -7.23 0.64 -7.19
N LYS A 175 -8.34 0.53 -7.94
CA LYS A 175 -9.33 1.63 -8.05
C LYS A 175 -10.19 1.77 -6.80
N LEU A 176 -10.30 0.70 -6.00
CA LEU A 176 -11.07 0.65 -4.77
C LEU A 176 -10.17 0.55 -3.52
N ALA A 177 -8.88 0.81 -3.67
CA ALA A 177 -7.90 0.68 -2.60
C ALA A 177 -7.54 2.04 -1.98
N TYR A 178 -8.46 2.99 -1.97
CA TYR A 178 -8.24 4.29 -1.36
C TYR A 178 -8.78 4.27 0.07
N GLY A 179 -8.03 4.82 1.01
CA GLY A 179 -8.42 4.89 2.41
C GLY A 179 -8.00 6.20 3.05
N THR A 180 -8.43 6.39 4.29
CA THR A 180 -7.84 7.43 5.13
C THR A 180 -6.38 7.11 5.43
N ASN A 181 -5.59 8.11 5.78
CA ASN A 181 -4.20 7.93 6.18
C ASN A 181 -4.10 6.97 7.37
N GLU A 182 -5.07 6.97 8.27
CA GLU A 182 -5.19 6.04 9.39
C GLU A 182 -5.31 4.60 8.91
N MET A 183 -6.25 4.32 8.00
CA MET A 183 -6.45 3.00 7.42
C MET A 183 -5.18 2.49 6.72
N ILE A 184 -4.63 3.30 5.81
CA ILE A 184 -3.44 2.92 5.04
C ILE A 184 -2.25 2.65 5.96
N THR A 185 -2.03 3.52 6.96
CA THR A 185 -0.95 3.34 7.94
C THR A 185 -1.11 2.04 8.73
N GLU A 186 -2.33 1.69 9.15
CA GLU A 186 -2.58 0.48 9.93
C GLU A 186 -2.31 -0.79 9.13
N LEU A 187 -2.76 -0.84 7.87
CA LEU A 187 -2.50 -1.98 6.97
C LEU A 187 -1.01 -2.13 6.68
N MET A 188 -0.32 -1.03 6.32
CA MET A 188 1.13 -1.04 6.05
C MET A 188 1.98 -1.35 7.29
N ARG A 189 1.47 -1.06 8.49
CA ARG A 189 2.14 -1.40 9.75
C ARG A 189 2.00 -2.87 10.10
N CYS A 190 0.83 -3.46 9.86
CA CYS A 190 0.51 -4.78 10.38
C CYS A 190 0.73 -5.93 9.40
N LEU A 191 0.36 -5.79 8.13
CA LEU A 191 0.46 -6.90 7.19
C LEU A 191 1.91 -7.31 6.90
N PRO A 192 2.86 -6.38 6.62
CA PRO A 192 4.27 -6.74 6.42
C PRO A 192 4.91 -7.33 7.68
N LYS A 193 4.58 -6.79 8.87
CA LYS A 193 5.08 -7.26 10.16
C LYS A 193 4.61 -8.69 10.48
N ALA A 194 3.37 -9.00 10.08
CA ALA A 194 2.82 -10.34 10.19
C ALA A 194 3.54 -11.30 9.22
N LYS A 195 3.66 -10.92 7.94
CA LYS A 195 4.37 -11.70 6.91
C LYS A 195 5.83 -11.99 7.28
N SER A 196 6.56 -11.04 7.88
CA SER A 196 7.96 -11.24 8.22
C SER A 196 8.18 -12.39 9.22
N ARG A 197 7.13 -12.78 9.97
CA ARG A 197 7.14 -13.93 10.88
C ARG A 197 6.78 -15.25 10.17
N TRP A 198 6.18 -15.21 8.98
CA TRP A 198 5.66 -16.37 8.26
C TRP A 198 6.17 -16.43 6.83
N LYS A 199 7.48 -16.69 6.68
CA LYS A 199 8.15 -16.67 5.37
C LYS A 199 7.48 -17.59 4.34
N LYS A 200 7.00 -18.77 4.75
CA LYS A 200 6.33 -19.77 3.89
C LYS A 200 4.86 -19.45 3.54
N THR A 201 4.21 -18.52 4.24
CA THR A 201 2.82 -18.13 3.93
C THR A 201 2.81 -17.14 2.78
N GLY A 202 1.94 -17.35 1.78
CA GLY A 202 1.79 -16.43 0.65
C GLY A 202 1.28 -15.05 1.07
N ASP A 203 1.37 -14.07 0.16
CA ASP A 203 0.89 -12.71 0.42
C ASP A 203 -0.62 -12.66 0.61
N LEU A 204 -1.07 -11.86 1.59
CA LEU A 204 -2.48 -11.72 1.91
C LEU A 204 -3.19 -10.81 0.91
N MET A 205 -4.39 -11.17 0.49
CA MET A 205 -5.20 -10.29 -0.34
C MET A 205 -5.84 -9.18 0.50
N VAL A 206 -5.66 -7.93 0.09
CA VAL A 206 -6.49 -6.79 0.51
C VAL A 206 -7.50 -6.51 -0.61
N GLY A 207 -8.78 -6.56 -0.26
CA GLY A 207 -9.91 -6.32 -1.13
C GLY A 207 -10.23 -4.84 -1.28
N ASP A 208 -11.51 -4.52 -1.13
CA ASP A 208 -12.00 -3.16 -1.31
C ASP A 208 -11.79 -2.34 -0.02
N ILE A 209 -11.55 -1.04 -0.17
CA ILE A 209 -11.42 -0.04 0.91
C ILE A 209 -12.38 1.12 0.65
N SER A 210 -12.20 1.84 -0.45
CA SER A 210 -13.13 2.82 -1.01
C SER A 210 -12.66 3.30 -2.38
N ARG A 211 -13.54 4.02 -3.11
CA ARG A 211 -13.12 4.82 -4.27
C ARG A 211 -12.21 5.96 -3.82
N ARG A 212 -11.47 6.56 -4.77
CA ARG A 212 -10.61 7.73 -4.50
C ARG A 212 -11.29 8.84 -3.70
N THR A 213 -12.56 9.11 -3.99
CA THR A 213 -13.39 10.13 -3.33
C THR A 213 -14.42 9.54 -2.37
N GLY A 214 -14.34 8.24 -2.08
CA GLY A 214 -15.35 7.55 -1.27
C GLY A 214 -16.68 7.35 -1.99
N GLY A 215 -17.78 7.46 -1.26
CA GLY A 215 -19.15 7.31 -1.79
C GLY A 215 -19.59 5.86 -1.97
N HIS A 216 -20.83 5.71 -2.42
CA HIS A 216 -21.51 4.41 -2.53
C HIS A 216 -20.78 3.41 -3.44
N LEU A 217 -20.83 2.14 -3.02
CA LEU A 217 -20.31 0.99 -3.76
C LEU A 217 -21.42 -0.06 -3.88
N LYS A 218 -21.82 -0.42 -5.10
CA LYS A 218 -22.97 -1.31 -5.39
C LYS A 218 -23.00 -2.62 -4.57
N LYS A 219 -21.83 -3.18 -4.22
CA LYS A 219 -21.71 -4.46 -3.49
C LYS A 219 -21.51 -4.31 -1.98
N HIS A 220 -21.44 -3.08 -1.47
CA HIS A 220 -21.04 -2.80 -0.09
C HIS A 220 -22.02 -1.82 0.55
N ARG A 221 -22.48 -2.15 1.77
CA ARG A 221 -23.26 -1.20 2.58
C ARG A 221 -22.39 -0.07 3.14
N SER A 222 -21.11 -0.33 3.40
CA SER A 222 -20.16 0.66 3.93
C SER A 222 -19.03 0.96 2.93
N HIS A 223 -17.79 1.18 3.36
CA HIS A 223 -16.65 1.52 2.48
C HIS A 223 -16.73 2.89 1.82
N GLN A 224 -17.59 3.78 2.29
CA GLN A 224 -17.81 5.07 1.63
C GLN A 224 -16.84 6.17 2.09
N THR A 225 -16.21 6.02 3.26
CA THR A 225 -15.34 7.06 3.85
C THR A 225 -13.86 6.68 3.88
N GLY A 226 -13.48 5.55 3.28
CA GLY A 226 -12.09 5.05 3.29
C GLY A 226 -11.62 4.51 4.64
N ARG A 227 -12.56 4.24 5.55
CA ARG A 227 -12.29 3.73 6.90
C ARG A 227 -12.56 2.24 7.07
N ASP A 228 -13.06 1.60 6.03
CA ASP A 228 -13.34 0.18 5.96
C ASP A 228 -12.34 -0.48 5.01
N ALA A 229 -11.99 -1.74 5.27
CA ALA A 229 -11.16 -2.53 4.36
C ALA A 229 -11.49 -4.01 4.51
N ASP A 230 -11.63 -4.71 3.39
CA ASP A 230 -11.79 -6.17 3.37
C ASP A 230 -10.43 -6.84 3.27
N ILE A 231 -10.12 -7.77 4.16
CA ILE A 231 -8.84 -8.49 4.16
C ILE A 231 -9.09 -9.98 4.27
N ALA A 232 -8.37 -10.76 3.45
CA ALA A 232 -8.51 -12.20 3.46
C ALA A 232 -8.10 -12.79 4.82
N TYR A 233 -8.72 -13.89 5.21
CA TYR A 233 -8.21 -14.69 6.32
C TYR A 233 -6.87 -15.34 5.95
N VAL A 234 -6.02 -15.57 6.96
CA VAL A 234 -4.85 -16.43 6.77
C VAL A 234 -5.32 -17.88 6.86
N MET A 235 -5.10 -18.64 5.79
CA MET A 235 -5.54 -20.02 5.68
C MET A 235 -4.39 -20.96 6.01
N ARG A 236 -4.71 -22.14 6.57
CA ARG A 236 -3.75 -23.24 6.67
C ARG A 236 -3.35 -23.71 5.28
N GLY A 237 -2.11 -24.14 5.12
CA GLY A 237 -1.55 -24.55 3.83
C GLY A 237 -1.28 -23.37 2.89
N LYS A 238 -1.54 -23.59 1.58
CA LYS A 238 -1.29 -22.58 0.54
C LYS A 238 -2.32 -21.45 0.60
N GLN A 239 -1.84 -20.22 0.81
CA GLN A 239 -2.69 -19.03 0.87
C GLN A 239 -3.40 -18.78 -0.48
N PRO A 240 -4.75 -18.71 -0.52
CA PRO A 240 -5.49 -18.47 -1.75
C PRO A 240 -5.27 -17.06 -2.33
N ARG A 241 -5.47 -16.93 -3.65
CA ARG A 241 -5.43 -15.65 -4.38
C ARG A 241 -6.81 -15.01 -4.56
N TYR A 242 -7.78 -15.41 -3.78
CA TYR A 242 -9.17 -14.91 -3.75
C TYR A 242 -9.70 -15.00 -2.30
N PHE A 243 -10.87 -14.43 -2.02
CA PHE A 243 -11.53 -14.60 -0.72
C PHE A 243 -12.08 -16.02 -0.61
N LYS A 244 -11.43 -16.86 0.19
CA LYS A 244 -11.83 -18.25 0.42
C LYS A 244 -12.57 -18.33 1.76
N LYS A 245 -13.77 -18.91 1.76
CA LYS A 245 -14.52 -19.21 2.99
C LYS A 245 -13.63 -20.00 3.96
N ALA A 246 -13.52 -19.49 5.17
CA ALA A 246 -12.82 -20.12 6.26
C ALA A 246 -13.79 -20.93 7.13
N THR A 247 -13.29 -22.04 7.66
CA THR A 247 -13.90 -22.84 8.71
C THR A 247 -12.96 -22.86 9.92
N ARG A 248 -13.39 -23.48 11.03
CA ARG A 248 -12.54 -23.68 12.22
C ARG A 248 -11.30 -24.52 11.90
N SER A 249 -11.39 -25.45 10.94
CA SER A 249 -10.29 -26.33 10.54
C SER A 249 -9.35 -25.69 9.51
N THR A 250 -9.85 -24.83 8.62
CA THR A 250 -9.02 -24.22 7.57
C THR A 250 -8.39 -22.88 7.97
N LEU A 251 -8.94 -22.18 8.97
CA LEU A 251 -8.41 -20.91 9.45
C LEU A 251 -7.07 -21.14 10.18
N ASP A 252 -6.02 -20.41 9.77
CA ASP A 252 -4.82 -20.31 10.58
C ASP A 252 -5.05 -19.28 11.69
N VAL A 253 -5.54 -19.78 12.84
CA VAL A 253 -5.91 -18.97 14.00
C VAL A 253 -4.72 -18.20 14.56
N VAL A 254 -3.54 -18.82 14.60
CA VAL A 254 -2.30 -18.21 15.14
C VAL A 254 -1.89 -17.01 14.29
N LYS A 255 -1.87 -17.20 12.97
CA LYS A 255 -1.47 -16.13 12.04
C LYS A 255 -2.54 -15.05 11.95
N THR A 256 -3.81 -15.43 11.81
CA THR A 256 -4.93 -14.47 11.82
C THR A 256 -4.94 -13.62 13.10
N TRP A 257 -4.79 -14.24 14.27
CA TRP A 257 -4.74 -13.52 15.53
C TRP A 257 -3.54 -12.57 15.65
N THR A 258 -2.41 -12.90 15.05
CA THR A 258 -1.23 -12.01 15.08
C THR A 258 -1.49 -10.72 14.32
N ILE A 259 -2.23 -10.77 13.20
CA ILE A 259 -2.69 -9.57 12.49
C ILE A 259 -3.65 -8.79 13.39
N PHE A 260 -4.64 -9.45 13.99
CA PHE A 260 -5.64 -8.80 14.84
C PHE A 260 -4.98 -8.12 16.04
N LYS A 261 -4.06 -8.81 16.73
CA LYS A 261 -3.28 -8.24 17.84
C LYS A 261 -2.49 -7.01 17.41
N CYS A 262 -1.91 -7.02 16.21
CA CYS A 262 -1.23 -5.85 15.68
C CYS A 262 -2.17 -4.66 15.45
N LEU A 263 -3.34 -4.90 14.86
CA LEU A 263 -4.37 -3.88 14.57
C LEU A 263 -4.97 -3.31 15.88
N LEU A 264 -5.31 -4.18 16.83
CA LEU A 264 -5.86 -3.81 18.13
C LEU A 264 -4.86 -2.97 18.95
N ASN A 265 -3.57 -3.33 18.92
CA ASN A 265 -2.52 -2.57 19.61
C ASN A 265 -2.28 -1.17 19.02
N GLY A 266 -2.71 -0.93 17.78
CA GLY A 266 -2.64 0.41 17.17
C GLY A 266 -3.60 1.41 17.80
N LYS A 267 -4.56 0.96 18.63
CA LYS A 267 -5.65 1.75 19.24
C LYS A 267 -6.57 2.50 18.24
N ARG A 268 -6.34 2.28 16.94
CA ARG A 268 -7.12 2.83 15.82
C ARG A 268 -8.19 1.89 15.31
N THR A 269 -8.23 0.63 15.75
CA THR A 269 -9.31 -0.29 15.37
C THR A 269 -10.60 0.13 16.07
N GLU A 270 -11.66 0.32 15.30
CA GLU A 270 -13.02 0.52 15.81
C GLU A 270 -13.76 -0.82 15.86
N LEU A 271 -13.79 -1.54 14.73
CA LEU A 271 -14.45 -2.83 14.60
C LEU A 271 -13.64 -3.77 13.71
N ILE A 272 -13.80 -5.06 13.95
CA ILE A 272 -13.39 -6.12 13.03
C ILE A 272 -14.60 -7.05 12.85
N PHE A 273 -15.23 -7.03 11.68
CA PHE A 273 -16.31 -7.98 11.42
C PHE A 273 -15.74 -9.33 11.00
N VAL A 274 -16.22 -10.37 11.68
CA VAL A 274 -15.83 -11.77 11.51
C VAL A 274 -17.09 -12.60 11.67
N ASP A 275 -17.35 -13.55 10.77
CA ASP A 275 -18.49 -14.45 10.92
C ASP A 275 -18.49 -15.12 12.31
N TYR A 276 -19.67 -15.21 12.93
CA TYR A 276 -19.81 -15.69 14.29
C TYR A 276 -19.24 -17.11 14.44
N SER A 277 -19.32 -17.95 13.40
CA SER A 277 -18.78 -19.32 13.45
C SER A 277 -17.26 -19.40 13.59
N LEU A 278 -16.53 -18.32 13.27
CA LEU A 278 -15.07 -18.25 13.37
C LEU A 278 -14.59 -17.62 14.69
N GLN A 279 -15.47 -16.86 15.37
CA GLN A 279 -15.13 -16.18 16.62
C GLN A 279 -14.71 -17.12 17.76
N PRO A 280 -15.33 -18.31 17.98
CA PRO A 280 -14.89 -19.22 19.04
C PRO A 280 -13.42 -19.59 18.93
N ALA A 281 -12.93 -19.90 17.72
CA ALA A 281 -11.54 -20.29 17.50
C ALA A 281 -10.56 -19.17 17.90
N LEU A 282 -10.86 -17.93 17.52
CA LEU A 282 -10.09 -16.75 17.89
C LEU A 282 -10.20 -16.41 19.38
N TYR A 283 -11.40 -16.52 19.96
CA TYR A 283 -11.69 -16.28 21.37
C TYR A 283 -10.89 -17.23 22.27
N HIS A 284 -10.98 -18.53 22.01
CA HIS A 284 -10.27 -19.55 22.81
C HIS A 284 -8.76 -19.44 22.63
N TYR A 285 -8.28 -19.09 21.43
CA TYR A 285 -6.86 -18.80 21.25
C TYR A 285 -6.41 -17.56 22.04
N ALA A 286 -7.19 -16.48 22.04
CA ALA A 286 -6.90 -15.30 22.84
C ALA A 286 -6.86 -15.62 24.35
N LYS A 287 -7.84 -16.40 24.85
CA LYS A 287 -7.90 -16.88 26.24
C LYS A 287 -6.65 -17.68 26.60
N ARG A 288 -6.27 -18.69 25.80
CA ARG A 288 -5.04 -19.48 26.01
C ARG A 288 -3.76 -18.66 25.94
N ARG A 289 -3.79 -17.51 25.26
CA ARG A 289 -2.67 -16.56 25.19
C ARG A 289 -2.69 -15.50 26.31
N GLY A 290 -3.47 -15.73 27.37
CA GLY A 290 -3.49 -14.90 28.57
C GLY A 290 -4.48 -13.73 28.55
N ALA A 291 -5.43 -13.69 27.61
CA ALA A 291 -6.48 -12.67 27.66
C ALA A 291 -7.45 -12.95 28.82
N ASN A 292 -7.58 -12.00 29.75
CA ASN A 292 -8.48 -12.14 30.89
C ASN A 292 -9.96 -11.89 30.52
N LYS A 293 -10.89 -12.20 31.45
CA LYS A 293 -12.34 -12.08 31.25
C LYS A 293 -12.77 -10.68 30.77
N ARG A 294 -12.19 -9.61 31.35
CA ARG A 294 -12.48 -8.21 30.96
C ARG A 294 -12.01 -7.91 29.54
N GLN A 295 -10.80 -8.33 29.18
CA GLN A 295 -10.25 -8.18 27.85
C GLN A 295 -11.07 -8.95 26.81
N LEU A 296 -11.41 -10.22 27.08
CA LEU A 296 -12.26 -11.03 26.22
C LEU A 296 -13.64 -10.40 26.05
N LYS A 297 -14.24 -9.88 27.14
CA LYS A 297 -15.54 -9.20 27.09
C LYS A 297 -15.51 -7.97 26.18
N ARG A 298 -14.43 -7.19 26.25
CA ARG A 298 -14.19 -6.01 25.39
C ARG A 298 -13.90 -6.38 23.93
N LEU A 299 -13.20 -7.48 23.70
CA LEU A 299 -12.72 -7.84 22.36
C LEU A 299 -13.75 -8.57 21.53
N PHE A 300 -14.53 -9.49 22.09
CA PHE A 300 -15.37 -10.40 21.31
C PHE A 300 -16.85 -10.25 21.59
N GLN A 301 -17.66 -10.44 20.54
CA GLN A 301 -19.09 -10.69 20.64
C GLN A 301 -19.38 -12.10 21.20
N TYR A 302 -18.74 -13.13 20.63
CA TYR A 302 -18.79 -14.48 21.20
C TYR A 302 -18.32 -14.47 22.68
N PRO A 303 -18.97 -15.21 23.60
CA PRO A 303 -20.03 -16.20 23.37
C PRO A 303 -21.48 -15.69 23.44
N ARG A 304 -21.74 -14.38 23.40
CA ARG A 304 -23.06 -13.78 23.72
C ARG A 304 -24.18 -14.02 22.69
N GLY A 305 -23.94 -14.79 21.64
CA GLY A 305 -24.90 -15.01 20.55
C GLY A 305 -24.80 -13.96 19.43
N ARG A 306 -25.42 -14.27 18.28
CA ARG A 306 -25.39 -13.43 17.06
C ARG A 306 -26.16 -12.10 17.23
N GLY A 307 -27.21 -12.09 18.05
CA GLY A 307 -28.07 -10.93 18.28
C GLY A 307 -27.52 -9.88 19.26
N ARG A 308 -26.35 -10.10 19.87
CA ARG A 308 -25.76 -9.19 20.87
C ARG A 308 -24.47 -8.53 20.35
N PRO A 309 -24.54 -7.51 19.45
CA PRO A 309 -23.40 -6.97 18.70
C PRO A 309 -22.46 -6.10 19.55
N THR A 310 -21.84 -6.71 20.56
CA THR A 310 -20.94 -6.08 21.54
C THR A 310 -19.50 -6.53 21.32
N GLY A 311 -18.53 -5.73 21.77
CA GLY A 311 -17.10 -6.01 21.57
C GLY A 311 -16.51 -5.31 20.34
N ILE A 312 -15.24 -5.55 20.02
CA ILE A 312 -14.59 -5.00 18.82
C ILE A 312 -14.72 -5.97 17.64
N ILE A 313 -14.55 -7.26 17.91
CA ILE A 313 -14.72 -8.36 16.96
C ILE A 313 -16.18 -8.78 16.99
N ARG A 314 -16.92 -8.45 15.93
CA ARG A 314 -18.38 -8.60 15.85
C ARG A 314 -18.79 -9.45 14.66
N HIS A 315 -19.95 -10.07 14.80
CA HIS A 315 -20.59 -10.78 13.70
C HIS A 315 -21.11 -9.79 12.68
N SER A 316 -20.87 -10.10 11.41
CA SER A 316 -21.64 -9.58 10.29
C SER A 316 -21.85 -10.72 9.29
N PRO A 317 -23.06 -10.86 8.72
CA PRO A 317 -23.31 -11.86 7.68
C PRO A 317 -22.37 -11.70 6.48
N LYS A 318 -22.08 -12.78 5.75
CA LYS A 318 -21.22 -12.79 4.55
C LYS A 318 -19.72 -12.50 4.79
N HIS A 319 -19.24 -12.57 6.04
CA HIS A 319 -17.82 -12.40 6.39
C HIS A 319 -17.14 -13.73 6.76
N LYS A 320 -17.47 -14.81 6.04
CA LYS A 320 -16.81 -16.12 6.24
C LYS A 320 -15.51 -16.24 5.45
N ASP A 321 -15.32 -15.47 4.40
CA ASP A 321 -14.20 -15.55 3.45
C ASP A 321 -13.18 -14.41 3.56
N HIS A 322 -13.52 -13.39 4.35
CA HIS A 322 -12.68 -12.25 4.70
C HIS A 322 -13.10 -11.71 6.07
N PHE A 323 -12.21 -10.97 6.72
CA PHE A 323 -12.60 -10.08 7.80
C PHE A 323 -12.66 -8.65 7.28
N HIS A 324 -13.63 -7.88 7.78
CA HIS A 324 -13.78 -6.47 7.46
C HIS A 324 -13.22 -5.65 8.61
N LEU A 325 -12.19 -4.86 8.36
CA LEU A 325 -11.60 -3.94 9.33
C LEU A 325 -12.26 -2.57 9.21
N ARG A 326 -12.71 -1.99 10.32
CA ARG A 326 -13.02 -0.56 10.44
C ARG A 326 -12.04 0.13 11.38
N VAL A 327 -11.38 1.18 10.90
CA VAL A 327 -10.58 2.06 11.77
C VAL A 327 -11.46 3.18 12.33
N LYS A 328 -11.08 3.74 13.48
CA LYS A 328 -11.71 4.89 14.14
C LYS A 328 -11.55 6.17 13.32
N LYS A 329 -12.39 7.15 13.63
CA LYS A 329 -12.30 8.51 13.08
C LYS A 329 -10.95 9.11 13.40
N ALA A 330 -10.37 9.85 12.47
CA ALA A 330 -9.28 10.76 12.83
C ALA A 330 -9.78 11.71 13.93
N ALA A 331 -9.02 11.84 15.02
CA ALA A 331 -9.31 12.86 16.04
C ALA A 331 -9.40 14.23 15.35
N LYS A 332 -10.42 15.03 15.67
CA LYS A 332 -10.47 16.43 15.23
C LYS A 332 -9.16 17.06 15.69
N GLN A 333 -8.44 17.68 14.76
CA GLN A 333 -7.39 18.61 15.14
C GLN A 333 -8.15 19.82 15.68
N SER A 334 -8.12 19.97 17.01
CA SER A 334 -8.52 21.20 17.70
C SER A 334 -7.66 22.35 17.23
#